data_AF-A0A182S8K8-F1
#
_entry.id   AF-A0A182S8K8-F1
#
_cell.length_a   1.000
_cell.length_b   1.000
_cell.length_c   1.000
_cell.angle_alpha   90.00
_cell.angle_beta   90.00
_cell.angle_gamma   90.00
#
_symmetry.space_group_name_H-M   'P 1'
#
loop_
_entity.id
_entity.type
_entity.pdbx_description
1 polymer ?
#
loop_
_entity_poly.entity_id
_entity_poly.type
_entity_poly.pdbx_seq_one_letter_code
_entity_poly.pdbx_strand_id
1 'polypeptide(L)'
;MSAYGMLAFLEAGLDTDALPIMKWLIGQRNDKGGFQSTQDTVVGLQALAKLAAKITSPNNDVTIVAKINENQEKRMTVNAENGMILQKFELPSAARNIEIKATGSGFAVVQLSYKYNMNVTGEWPRFVLDPQVNANTNPDHLHLSVCASFVPSAGQNVSNMAVMEVGFPSGFTADSDTLPSLENMPFIKKVETKDGDTTVVLYFDSLDQRELCPTISAFRTHKVAKQKPAPVVIYDYYDNSRIARQFYEGPKASLCDICENEDCSEACSIKSQKQRSSDSPSREPTVGNGPTLQSGSQTARVSFFAFLLTTVLVAIFH
;
A
#
# COMPACT_ATOMS: atom_id res chain seq x y z
N MET A 1 -5.21 -2.69 -24.22
CA MET A 1 -5.20 -3.00 -25.67
C MET A 1 -5.37 -4.50 -25.97
N SER A 2 -4.61 -5.41 -25.35
CA SER A 2 -4.72 -6.86 -25.62
C SER A 2 -6.11 -7.45 -25.45
N ALA A 3 -6.89 -6.95 -24.47
CA ALA A 3 -8.28 -7.37 -24.27
C ALA A 3 -9.21 -7.03 -25.45
N TYR A 4 -9.04 -5.87 -26.08
CA TYR A 4 -9.77 -5.53 -27.32
C TYR A 4 -9.35 -6.44 -28.48
N GLY A 5 -8.05 -6.75 -28.59
CA GLY A 5 -7.55 -7.72 -29.57
C GLY A 5 -8.20 -9.09 -29.38
N MET A 6 -8.31 -9.56 -28.14
CA MET A 6 -9.01 -10.81 -27.82
C MET A 6 -10.48 -10.76 -28.23
N LEU A 7 -11.20 -9.68 -27.91
CA LEU A 7 -12.60 -9.51 -28.33
C LEU A 7 -12.74 -9.57 -29.86
N ALA A 8 -11.85 -8.90 -30.61
CA ALA A 8 -11.86 -8.93 -32.07
C ALA A 8 -11.64 -10.35 -32.63
N PHE A 9 -10.76 -11.14 -32.02
CA PHE A 9 -10.55 -12.54 -32.40
C PHE A 9 -11.82 -13.37 -32.17
N LEU A 10 -12.49 -13.16 -31.03
CA LEU A 10 -13.76 -13.84 -30.72
C LEU A 10 -14.89 -13.46 -31.68
N GLU A 11 -14.97 -12.20 -32.11
CA GLU A 11 -15.94 -11.77 -33.14
C GLU A 11 -15.63 -12.38 -34.51
N ALA A 12 -14.35 -12.55 -34.84
CA ALA A 12 -13.91 -13.21 -36.07
C ALA A 12 -14.05 -14.75 -36.03
N GLY A 13 -14.51 -15.32 -34.91
CA GLY A 13 -14.63 -16.77 -34.72
C GLY A 13 -13.30 -17.49 -34.49
N LEU A 14 -12.22 -16.76 -34.21
CA LEU A 14 -10.87 -17.28 -33.98
C LEU A 14 -10.65 -17.64 -32.50
N ASP A 15 -11.52 -18.50 -31.96
CA ASP A 15 -11.57 -18.82 -30.53
C ASP A 15 -10.27 -19.48 -30.01
N THR A 16 -9.65 -20.36 -30.82
CA THR A 16 -8.39 -21.03 -30.46
C THR A 16 -7.21 -20.06 -30.43
N ASP A 17 -7.20 -19.09 -31.34
CA ASP A 17 -6.12 -18.11 -31.47
C ASP A 17 -6.22 -17.02 -30.38
N ALA A 18 -7.36 -16.92 -29.69
CA ALA A 18 -7.53 -16.10 -28.50
C ALA A 18 -6.89 -16.72 -27.24
N LEU A 19 -6.60 -18.03 -27.21
CA LEU A 19 -6.05 -18.72 -26.03
C LEU A 19 -4.70 -18.17 -25.54
N PRO A 20 -3.71 -17.84 -26.40
CA PRO A 20 -2.48 -17.19 -25.97
C PRO A 20 -2.73 -15.81 -25.35
N ILE A 21 -3.67 -15.04 -25.91
CA ILE A 21 -4.04 -13.72 -25.39
C ILE A 21 -4.70 -13.86 -24.01
N MET A 22 -5.59 -14.83 -23.85
CA MET A 22 -6.19 -15.18 -22.56
C MET A 22 -5.12 -15.53 -21.52
N LYS A 23 -4.14 -16.38 -21.85
CA LYS A 23 -3.04 -16.73 -20.94
C LYS A 23 -2.26 -15.48 -20.50
N TRP A 24 -1.97 -14.58 -21.43
CA TRP A 24 -1.28 -13.32 -21.12
C TRP A 24 -2.14 -12.45 -20.19
N LEU A 25 -3.42 -12.26 -20.49
CA LEU A 25 -4.35 -11.45 -19.68
C LEU A 25 -4.51 -12.00 -18.27
N ILE A 26 -4.66 -13.32 -18.11
CA ILE A 26 -4.72 -13.97 -16.80
C ILE A 26 -3.44 -13.65 -15.99
N GLY A 27 -2.28 -13.62 -16.64
CA GLY A 27 -1.02 -13.24 -16.01
C GLY A 27 -0.93 -11.78 -15.55
N GLN A 28 -1.81 -10.89 -16.04
CA GLN A 28 -1.87 -9.49 -15.62
C GLN A 28 -2.89 -9.21 -14.51
N ARG A 29 -3.62 -10.25 -14.03
CA ARG A 29 -4.64 -10.09 -12.99
C ARG A 29 -4.03 -9.90 -11.61
N ASN A 30 -4.66 -9.05 -10.81
CA ASN A 30 -4.33 -8.89 -9.40
C ASN A 30 -4.93 -10.03 -8.54
N ASP A 31 -4.58 -10.05 -7.25
CA ASP A 31 -5.02 -11.08 -6.29
C ASP A 31 -6.52 -11.03 -5.96
N LYS A 32 -7.21 -9.96 -6.36
CA LYS A 32 -8.66 -9.82 -6.23
C LYS A 32 -9.41 -10.16 -7.53
N GLY A 33 -8.68 -10.54 -8.57
CA GLY A 33 -9.23 -10.93 -9.86
C GLY A 33 -9.52 -9.79 -10.84
N GLY A 34 -9.24 -8.53 -10.47
CA GLY A 34 -9.28 -7.39 -11.38
C GLY A 34 -7.94 -7.16 -12.08
N PHE A 35 -7.81 -6.02 -12.76
CA PHE A 35 -6.58 -5.58 -13.41
C PHE A 35 -6.06 -4.29 -12.75
N GLN A 36 -5.00 -3.70 -13.30
CA GLN A 36 -4.31 -2.54 -12.74
C GLN A 36 -5.20 -1.29 -12.69
N SER A 37 -5.98 -1.03 -13.75
CA SER A 37 -6.90 0.11 -13.85
C SER A 37 -8.36 -0.33 -13.98
N THR A 38 -9.29 0.62 -13.85
CA THR A 38 -10.73 0.35 -14.00
C THR A 38 -11.10 -0.07 -15.41
N GLN A 39 -10.54 0.61 -16.43
CA GLN A 39 -10.80 0.28 -17.84
C GLN A 39 -10.22 -1.09 -18.21
N ASP A 40 -9.00 -1.39 -17.75
CA ASP A 40 -8.41 -2.72 -17.95
C ASP A 40 -9.24 -3.81 -17.28
N THR A 41 -9.85 -3.51 -16.13
CA THR A 41 -10.72 -4.44 -15.42
C THR A 41 -11.99 -4.72 -16.21
N VAL A 42 -12.70 -3.68 -16.67
CA VAL A 42 -13.96 -3.84 -17.41
C VAL A 42 -13.72 -4.62 -18.71
N VAL A 43 -12.79 -4.16 -19.54
CA VAL A 43 -12.55 -4.76 -20.86
C VAL A 43 -11.88 -6.13 -20.73
N GLY A 44 -10.95 -6.29 -19.79
CA GLY A 44 -10.26 -7.54 -19.51
C GLY A 44 -11.22 -8.64 -19.04
N LEU A 45 -12.09 -8.34 -18.07
CA LEU A 45 -13.09 -9.30 -17.60
C LEU A 45 -14.14 -9.61 -18.66
N GLN A 46 -14.58 -8.61 -19.43
CA GLN A 46 -15.50 -8.84 -20.56
C GLN A 46 -14.90 -9.81 -21.58
N ALA A 47 -13.64 -9.61 -21.97
CA ALA A 47 -12.96 -10.48 -22.93
C ALA A 47 -12.81 -11.91 -22.39
N LEU A 48 -12.39 -12.05 -21.12
CA LEU A 48 -12.23 -13.35 -20.48
C LEU A 48 -13.56 -14.10 -20.34
N ALA A 49 -14.63 -13.43 -19.91
CA ALA A 49 -15.96 -14.02 -19.81
C ALA A 49 -16.50 -14.46 -21.18
N LYS A 50 -16.32 -13.64 -22.23
CA LYS A 50 -16.79 -13.98 -23.56
C LYS A 50 -16.09 -15.23 -24.14
N LEU A 51 -14.79 -15.40 -23.88
CA LEU A 51 -14.10 -16.64 -24.24
C LEU A 51 -14.52 -17.81 -23.34
N ALA A 52 -14.62 -17.59 -22.02
CA ALA A 52 -15.00 -18.63 -21.07
C ALA A 52 -16.37 -19.25 -21.41
N ALA A 53 -17.35 -18.44 -21.83
CA ALA A 53 -18.64 -18.90 -22.33
C ALA A 53 -18.55 -19.83 -23.56
N LYS A 54 -17.46 -19.77 -24.33
CA LYS A 54 -17.23 -20.61 -25.52
C LYS A 54 -16.41 -21.87 -25.22
N ILE A 55 -15.50 -21.82 -24.24
CA ILE A 55 -14.54 -22.91 -23.98
C ILE A 55 -14.88 -23.77 -22.76
N THR A 56 -15.80 -23.32 -21.90
CA THR A 56 -16.15 -24.04 -20.66
C THR A 56 -17.10 -25.19 -20.93
N SER A 57 -16.83 -26.35 -20.34
CA SER A 57 -17.68 -27.54 -20.39
C SER A 57 -18.54 -27.66 -19.13
N PRO A 58 -19.81 -28.11 -19.22
CA PRO A 58 -20.64 -28.36 -18.05
C PRO A 58 -20.08 -29.45 -17.12
N ASN A 59 -19.31 -30.39 -17.66
CA ASN A 59 -18.73 -31.52 -16.94
C ASN A 59 -17.27 -31.22 -16.55
N ASN A 60 -17.05 -30.12 -15.85
CA ASN A 60 -15.73 -29.80 -15.32
C ASN A 60 -15.42 -30.76 -14.15
N ASP A 61 -14.28 -31.45 -14.21
CA ASP A 61 -13.72 -32.27 -13.14
C ASP A 61 -12.19 -32.27 -13.27
N VAL A 62 -11.56 -31.28 -12.64
CA VAL A 62 -10.11 -31.06 -12.70
C VAL A 62 -9.54 -31.14 -11.29
N THR A 63 -8.63 -32.08 -11.09
CA THR A 63 -7.84 -32.20 -9.86
C THR A 63 -6.47 -31.56 -10.06
N ILE A 64 -6.18 -30.56 -9.22
CA ILE A 64 -4.92 -29.83 -9.16
C ILE A 64 -4.14 -30.32 -7.94
N VAL A 65 -2.89 -30.70 -8.18
CA VAL A 65 -1.92 -31.12 -7.16
C VAL A 65 -0.74 -30.15 -7.19
N ALA A 66 -0.56 -29.40 -6.10
CA ALA A 66 0.59 -28.54 -5.88
C ALA A 66 1.58 -29.23 -4.94
N LYS A 67 2.76 -29.60 -5.46
CA LYS A 67 3.88 -30.05 -4.66
C LYS A 67 4.74 -28.86 -4.28
N ILE A 68 4.95 -28.68 -2.98
CA ILE A 68 5.64 -27.54 -2.39
C ILE A 68 6.91 -28.07 -1.74
N ASN A 69 8.06 -27.63 -2.28
CA ASN A 69 9.34 -28.21 -1.96
C ASN A 69 9.29 -29.76 -2.13
N GLU A 70 10.00 -30.53 -1.30
CA GLU A 70 10.03 -32.00 -1.43
C GLU A 70 9.03 -32.75 -0.53
N ASN A 71 8.45 -32.07 0.48
CA ASN A 71 7.79 -32.75 1.61
C ASN A 71 6.31 -32.40 1.77
N GLN A 72 5.77 -31.48 0.97
CA GLN A 72 4.38 -31.03 1.10
C GLN A 72 3.63 -31.16 -0.22
N GLU A 73 2.42 -31.70 -0.14
CA GLU A 73 1.50 -31.79 -1.26
C GLU A 73 0.15 -31.22 -0.85
N LYS A 74 -0.42 -30.37 -1.69
CA LYS A 74 -1.79 -29.89 -1.55
C LYS A 74 -2.60 -30.27 -2.77
N ARG A 75 -3.75 -30.89 -2.53
CA ARG A 75 -4.71 -31.28 -3.56
C ARG A 75 -5.95 -30.41 -3.48
N MET A 76 -6.44 -30.00 -4.65
CA MET A 76 -7.69 -29.27 -4.83
C MET A 76 -8.42 -29.87 -6.02
N THR A 77 -9.70 -30.19 -5.86
CA THR A 77 -10.53 -30.72 -6.95
C THR A 77 -11.61 -29.70 -7.27
N VAL A 78 -11.68 -29.32 -8.54
CA VAL A 78 -12.66 -28.37 -9.07
C VAL A 78 -13.64 -29.14 -9.95
N ASN A 79 -14.90 -29.12 -9.58
CA ASN A 79 -15.99 -29.79 -10.29
C ASN A 79 -17.17 -28.83 -10.54
N ALA A 80 -18.24 -29.32 -11.17
CA ALA A 80 -19.43 -28.52 -11.46
C ALA A 80 -20.12 -27.93 -10.20
N GLU A 81 -20.01 -28.60 -9.05
CA GLU A 81 -20.65 -28.15 -7.80
C GLU A 81 -19.87 -27.02 -7.12
N ASN A 82 -18.54 -27.04 -7.21
CA ASN A 82 -17.67 -26.10 -6.53
C ASN A 82 -16.94 -25.12 -7.48
N GLY A 83 -17.22 -25.17 -8.78
CA GLY A 83 -16.53 -24.38 -9.80
C GLY A 83 -16.72 -22.86 -9.66
N MET A 84 -17.77 -22.41 -8.96
CA MET A 84 -17.98 -21.00 -8.62
C MET A 84 -17.41 -20.61 -7.25
N ILE A 85 -16.94 -21.58 -6.47
CA ILE A 85 -16.40 -21.35 -5.13
C ILE A 85 -14.90 -21.15 -5.24
N LEU A 86 -14.43 -20.00 -4.75
CA LEU A 86 -13.03 -19.62 -4.77
C LEU A 86 -12.18 -20.60 -3.95
N GLN A 87 -11.32 -21.35 -4.63
CA GLN A 87 -10.36 -22.26 -4.00
C GLN A 87 -9.03 -21.52 -3.76
N LYS A 88 -8.61 -21.42 -2.51
CA LYS A 88 -7.38 -20.71 -2.11
C LYS A 88 -6.53 -21.57 -1.21
N PHE A 89 -5.23 -21.44 -1.36
CA PHE A 89 -4.27 -22.06 -0.46
C PHE A 89 -3.11 -21.10 -0.19
N GLU A 90 -2.85 -20.85 1.08
CA GLU A 90 -1.70 -20.05 1.49
C GLU A 90 -0.45 -20.91 1.45
N LEU A 91 0.56 -20.43 0.74
CA LEU A 91 1.83 -21.11 0.68
C LEU A 91 2.64 -20.79 1.95
N PRO A 92 3.37 -21.77 2.49
CA PRO A 92 4.33 -21.52 3.56
C PRO A 92 5.37 -20.49 3.12
N SER A 93 5.81 -19.63 4.06
CA SER A 93 6.87 -18.64 3.82
C SER A 93 8.24 -19.26 3.46
N ALA A 94 8.42 -20.56 3.76
CA ALA A 94 9.58 -21.35 3.35
C ALA A 94 9.44 -22.00 1.95
N ALA A 95 8.33 -21.81 1.25
CA ALA A 95 8.18 -22.30 -0.12
C ALA A 95 9.22 -21.65 -1.04
N ARG A 96 9.90 -22.48 -1.86
CA ARG A 96 10.88 -22.03 -2.86
C ARG A 96 10.57 -22.60 -4.23
N ASN A 97 10.20 -23.89 -4.27
CA ASN A 97 9.84 -24.59 -5.50
C ASN A 97 8.40 -25.09 -5.38
N ILE A 98 7.61 -24.85 -6.44
CA ILE A 98 6.22 -25.27 -6.52
C ILE A 98 6.01 -25.94 -7.88
N GLU A 99 5.65 -27.22 -7.87
CA GLU A 99 5.28 -27.97 -9.07
C GLU A 99 3.77 -28.19 -9.06
N ILE A 100 3.09 -27.75 -10.11
CA ILE A 100 1.63 -27.86 -10.24
C ILE A 100 1.32 -28.89 -11.32
N LYS A 101 0.55 -29.92 -10.96
CA LYS A 101 0.03 -30.94 -11.90
C LYS A 101 -1.49 -30.87 -11.90
N ALA A 102 -2.07 -30.85 -13.09
CA ALA A 102 -3.51 -30.94 -13.28
C ALA A 102 -3.85 -32.26 -13.99
N THR A 103 -4.87 -32.95 -13.49
CA THR A 103 -5.38 -34.21 -14.04
C THR A 103 -6.90 -34.17 -14.05
N GLY A 104 -7.53 -34.75 -15.07
CA GLY A 104 -8.99 -34.76 -15.21
C GLY A 104 -9.44 -34.17 -16.54
N SER A 105 -10.67 -33.68 -16.60
CA SER A 105 -11.30 -33.13 -17.80
C SER A 105 -11.96 -31.79 -17.50
N GLY A 106 -11.71 -30.80 -18.34
CA GLY A 106 -12.33 -29.48 -18.24
C GLY A 106 -11.31 -28.34 -18.20
N PHE A 107 -11.72 -27.20 -17.66
CA PHE A 107 -10.94 -25.97 -17.69
C PHE A 107 -10.75 -25.42 -16.28
N ALA A 108 -9.49 -25.12 -15.92
CA ALA A 108 -9.15 -24.49 -14.66
C ALA A 108 -8.02 -23.48 -14.83
N VAL A 109 -8.11 -22.38 -14.07
CA VAL A 109 -7.12 -21.29 -14.04
C VAL A 109 -6.47 -21.29 -12.69
N VAL A 110 -5.16 -21.54 -12.66
CA VAL A 110 -4.34 -21.48 -11.45
C VAL A 110 -3.53 -20.20 -11.48
N GLN A 111 -3.65 -19.37 -10.44
CA GLN A 111 -2.92 -18.11 -10.30
C GLN A 111 -2.08 -18.13 -9.01
N LEU A 112 -0.83 -17.71 -9.11
CA LEU A 112 0.06 -17.52 -7.97
C LEU A 112 0.11 -16.03 -7.63
N SER A 113 -0.19 -15.67 -6.39
CA SER A 113 -0.09 -14.30 -5.88
C SER A 113 0.98 -14.21 -4.78
N TYR A 114 1.70 -13.10 -4.73
CA TYR A 114 2.73 -12.86 -3.73
C TYR A 114 2.61 -11.43 -3.19
N LYS A 115 2.83 -11.29 -1.89
CA LYS A 115 2.85 -9.99 -1.20
C LYS A 115 4.18 -9.83 -0.49
N TYR A 116 4.73 -8.63 -0.58
CA TYR A 116 6.02 -8.30 -0.01
C TYR A 116 6.03 -6.85 0.48
N ASN A 117 6.81 -6.59 1.52
CA ASN A 117 6.98 -5.26 2.07
C ASN A 117 8.24 -4.63 1.45
N MET A 118 8.11 -3.40 0.96
CA MET A 118 9.22 -2.61 0.43
C MET A 118 9.42 -1.35 1.28
N ASN A 119 10.67 -0.98 1.51
CA ASN A 119 11.03 0.21 2.28
C ASN A 119 11.10 1.50 1.42
N VAL A 120 11.22 1.35 0.10
CA VAL A 120 11.37 2.47 -0.85
C VAL A 120 10.48 2.22 -2.07
N THR A 121 10.08 3.27 -2.76
CA THR A 121 9.51 3.12 -4.11
C THR A 121 10.52 2.53 -5.08
N GLY A 122 10.02 1.92 -6.15
CA GLY A 122 10.83 1.38 -7.24
C GLY A 122 11.77 2.45 -7.84
N GLU A 123 12.77 1.97 -8.58
CA GLU A 123 13.75 2.85 -9.22
C GLU A 123 13.06 3.86 -10.16
N TRP A 124 13.40 5.14 -10.03
CA TRP A 124 12.98 6.25 -10.89
C TRP A 124 11.49 6.62 -10.84
N PRO A 125 11.00 7.17 -9.70
CA PRO A 125 9.63 7.65 -9.63
C PRO A 125 9.41 8.79 -10.63
N ARG A 126 8.30 8.72 -11.38
CA ARG A 126 7.85 9.78 -12.31
C ARG A 126 7.18 10.95 -11.58
N PHE A 127 7.10 10.88 -10.26
CA PHE A 127 6.62 11.95 -9.39
C PHE A 127 7.72 12.31 -8.40
N VAL A 128 7.91 13.60 -8.16
CA VAL A 128 8.62 14.09 -6.98
C VAL A 128 7.59 14.21 -5.86
N LEU A 129 7.93 13.75 -4.67
CA LEU A 129 7.05 13.77 -3.52
C LEU A 129 7.85 14.13 -2.27
N ASP A 130 7.44 15.21 -1.61
CA ASP A 130 8.08 15.71 -0.40
C ASP A 130 7.03 16.09 0.67
N PRO A 131 6.75 15.18 1.63
CA PRO A 131 5.86 15.47 2.75
C PRO A 131 6.61 16.18 3.88
N GLN A 132 6.14 17.36 4.26
CA GLN A 132 6.73 18.23 5.28
C GLN A 132 5.73 18.53 6.39
N VAL A 133 6.11 18.23 7.64
CA VAL A 133 5.30 18.57 8.82
C VAL A 133 5.51 20.03 9.16
N ASN A 134 4.43 20.82 9.16
CA ASN A 134 4.49 22.25 9.38
C ASN A 134 4.80 22.60 10.84
N ALA A 135 5.43 23.75 11.07
CA ALA A 135 5.83 24.22 12.39
C ALA A 135 4.66 24.55 13.34
N ASN A 136 3.45 24.77 12.82
CA ASN A 136 2.24 24.98 13.61
C ASN A 136 1.63 23.66 14.14
N THR A 137 2.22 22.51 13.79
CA THR A 137 1.87 21.21 14.35
C THR A 137 2.13 21.17 15.86
N ASN A 138 1.20 20.59 16.61
CA ASN A 138 1.30 20.36 18.04
C ASN A 138 0.98 18.88 18.37
N PRO A 139 1.06 18.43 19.64
CA PRO A 139 0.83 17.03 19.99
C PRO A 139 -0.57 16.48 19.66
N ASP A 140 -1.57 17.37 19.53
CA ASP A 140 -2.97 17.02 19.28
C ASP A 140 -3.43 17.37 17.86
N HIS A 141 -2.74 18.27 17.16
CA HIS A 141 -3.07 18.70 15.80
C HIS A 141 -1.85 18.60 14.89
N LEU A 142 -1.97 17.82 13.83
CA LEU A 142 -0.98 17.65 12.77
C LEU A 142 -1.36 18.48 11.56
N HIS A 143 -0.44 19.32 11.09
CA HIS A 143 -0.54 20.03 9.82
C HIS A 143 0.58 19.55 8.90
N LEU A 144 0.23 18.85 7.81
CA LEU A 144 1.16 18.26 6.87
C LEU A 144 1.02 18.94 5.50
N SER A 145 2.08 19.58 5.03
CA SER A 145 2.17 20.06 3.64
C SER A 145 2.79 18.97 2.79
N VAL A 146 2.09 18.53 1.74
CA VAL A 146 2.62 17.49 0.84
C VAL A 146 2.89 18.10 -0.52
N CYS A 147 4.16 18.35 -0.83
CA CYS A 147 4.55 18.88 -2.13
C CYS A 147 4.72 17.75 -3.14
N ALA A 148 4.13 17.90 -4.33
CA ALA A 148 4.29 16.96 -5.41
C ALA A 148 4.36 17.63 -6.79
N SER A 149 5.11 17.03 -7.70
CA SER A 149 5.18 17.40 -9.12
C SER A 149 5.44 16.18 -10.00
N PHE A 150 5.14 16.29 -11.29
CA PHE A 150 5.40 15.26 -12.29
C PHE A 150 6.73 15.51 -13.00
N VAL A 151 7.57 14.48 -13.07
CA VAL A 151 8.83 14.50 -13.81
C VAL A 151 8.51 14.25 -15.29
N PRO A 152 8.78 15.20 -16.21
CA PRO A 152 8.46 15.08 -17.63
C PRO A 152 9.37 14.05 -18.33
N SER A 153 8.96 13.56 -19.50
CA SER A 153 9.81 12.76 -20.41
C SER A 153 9.50 13.14 -21.86
N ALA A 154 10.36 12.72 -22.78
CA ALA A 154 10.15 12.90 -24.21
C ALA A 154 8.78 12.34 -24.63
N GLY A 155 7.89 13.23 -25.07
CA GLY A 155 6.52 12.90 -25.48
C GLY A 155 5.45 12.96 -24.39
N GLN A 156 5.81 13.22 -23.12
CA GLN A 156 4.85 13.35 -22.04
C GLN A 156 5.28 14.38 -20.99
N ASN A 157 4.63 15.55 -21.04
CA ASN A 157 4.90 16.68 -20.14
C ASN A 157 3.98 16.71 -18.91
N VAL A 158 2.85 16.00 -18.96
CA VAL A 158 1.84 15.94 -17.90
C VAL A 158 1.48 14.48 -17.60
N SER A 159 1.11 14.18 -16.36
CA SER A 159 0.53 12.88 -16.00
C SER A 159 -0.88 12.73 -16.58
N ASN A 160 -1.44 11.51 -16.52
CA ASN A 160 -2.90 11.38 -16.58
C ASN A 160 -3.50 11.82 -15.22
N MET A 161 -4.70 11.34 -14.90
CA MET A 161 -5.26 11.51 -13.56
C MET A 161 -4.29 10.96 -12.51
N ALA A 162 -3.92 11.80 -11.55
CA ALA A 162 -3.04 11.44 -10.45
C ALA A 162 -3.85 11.34 -9.15
N VAL A 163 -3.48 10.37 -8.31
CA VAL A 163 -4.10 10.16 -7.00
C VAL A 163 -3.02 10.20 -5.93
N MET A 164 -3.22 11.04 -4.92
CA MET A 164 -2.36 11.14 -3.75
C MET A 164 -3.10 10.60 -2.53
N GLU A 165 -2.53 9.59 -1.89
CA GLU A 165 -3.01 8.99 -0.65
C GLU A 165 -2.07 9.40 0.50
N VAL A 166 -2.63 10.10 1.47
CA VAL A 166 -1.93 10.58 2.67
C VAL A 166 -2.42 9.74 3.85
N GLY A 167 -1.58 8.81 4.30
CA GLY A 167 -1.83 8.05 5.53
C GLY A 167 -1.39 8.84 6.75
N PHE A 168 -2.19 8.81 7.82
CA PHE A 168 -1.81 9.42 9.09
C PHE A 168 -1.09 8.44 10.02
N PRO A 169 -0.25 8.94 10.96
CA PRO A 169 0.31 8.13 12.02
C PRO A 169 -0.80 7.54 12.89
N SER A 170 -0.54 6.38 13.49
CA SER A 170 -1.51 5.71 14.36
C SER A 170 -2.03 6.64 15.45
N GLY A 171 -3.35 6.78 15.57
CA GLY A 171 -4.01 7.66 16.55
C GLY A 171 -4.38 9.05 16.04
N PHE A 172 -4.10 9.37 14.78
CA PHE A 172 -4.57 10.60 14.11
C PHE A 172 -5.65 10.28 13.07
N THR A 173 -6.62 11.18 12.92
CA THR A 173 -7.69 11.13 11.90
C THR A 173 -7.83 12.49 11.22
N ALA A 174 -8.32 12.49 9.98
CA ALA A 174 -8.52 13.69 9.17
C ALA A 174 -9.41 14.71 9.88
N ASP A 175 -9.03 15.99 9.77
CA ASP A 175 -9.92 17.08 10.14
C ASP A 175 -10.93 17.33 9.01
N SER A 176 -12.11 16.74 9.15
CA SER A 176 -13.19 16.80 8.16
C SER A 176 -13.65 18.22 7.85
N ASP A 177 -13.54 19.15 8.81
CA ASP A 177 -13.97 20.54 8.62
C ASP A 177 -13.03 21.31 7.68
N THR A 178 -11.79 20.85 7.53
CA THR A 178 -10.79 21.47 6.63
C THR A 178 -10.85 20.92 5.20
N LEU A 179 -11.40 19.72 4.99
CA LEU A 179 -11.41 19.07 3.67
C LEU A 179 -12.11 19.88 2.57
N PRO A 180 -13.25 20.58 2.81
CA PRO A 180 -13.88 21.41 1.79
C PRO A 180 -12.97 22.53 1.28
N SER A 181 -12.08 23.06 2.13
CA SER A 181 -11.12 24.08 1.69
C SER A 181 -10.07 23.52 0.73
N LEU A 182 -9.71 22.23 0.88
CA LEU A 182 -8.81 21.55 -0.03
C LEU A 182 -9.50 21.27 -1.37
N GLU A 183 -10.77 20.85 -1.34
CA GLU A 183 -11.55 20.57 -2.55
C GLU A 183 -11.81 21.84 -3.38
N ASN A 184 -11.87 23.01 -2.75
CA ASN A 184 -11.99 24.29 -3.43
C ASN A 184 -10.69 24.76 -4.14
N MET A 185 -9.56 24.08 -3.96
CA MET A 185 -8.33 24.40 -4.69
C MET A 185 -8.46 24.03 -6.17
N PRO A 186 -8.04 24.89 -7.11
CA PRO A 186 -8.33 24.72 -8.55
C PRO A 186 -7.70 23.47 -9.19
N PHE A 187 -6.67 22.90 -8.55
CA PHE A 187 -5.94 21.73 -9.02
C PHE A 187 -6.41 20.41 -8.38
N ILE A 188 -7.22 20.47 -7.32
CA ILE A 188 -7.83 19.30 -6.70
C ILE A 188 -9.25 19.16 -7.25
N LYS A 189 -9.61 17.95 -7.64
CA LYS A 189 -10.91 17.64 -8.24
C LYS A 189 -11.88 17.05 -7.24
N LYS A 190 -11.34 16.31 -6.28
CA LYS A 190 -12.10 15.59 -5.27
C LYS A 190 -11.20 15.28 -4.09
N VAL A 191 -11.81 15.25 -2.91
CA VAL A 191 -11.18 14.81 -1.68
C VAL A 191 -12.05 13.72 -1.05
N GLU A 192 -11.44 12.62 -0.62
CA GLU A 192 -12.13 11.53 0.08
C GLU A 192 -11.33 11.08 1.29
N THR A 193 -12.00 10.46 2.26
CA THR A 193 -11.36 9.72 3.36
C THR A 193 -11.57 8.22 3.22
N LYS A 194 -10.63 7.43 3.72
CA LYS A 194 -10.68 5.96 3.77
C LYS A 194 -10.26 5.47 5.16
N ASP A 195 -10.59 4.21 5.45
CA ASP A 195 -10.13 3.49 6.65
C ASP A 195 -10.44 4.21 7.97
N GLY A 196 -11.67 4.72 8.11
CA GLY A 196 -12.11 5.45 9.31
C GLY A 196 -11.38 6.78 9.49
N ASP A 197 -11.26 7.56 8.42
CA ASP A 197 -10.62 8.88 8.36
C ASP A 197 -9.11 8.88 8.67
N THR A 198 -8.46 7.71 8.66
CA THR A 198 -7.01 7.59 8.87
C THR A 198 -6.19 7.82 7.59
N THR A 199 -6.86 7.87 6.44
CA THR A 199 -6.24 8.17 5.14
C THR A 199 -7.07 9.20 4.39
N VAL A 200 -6.42 10.24 3.86
CA VAL A 200 -7.03 11.21 2.95
C VAL A 200 -6.55 10.94 1.53
N VAL A 201 -7.46 11.01 0.57
CA VAL A 201 -7.22 10.78 -0.85
C VAL A 201 -7.55 12.04 -1.63
N LEU A 202 -6.56 12.58 -2.33
CA LEU A 202 -6.68 13.73 -3.21
C LEU A 202 -6.63 13.28 -4.67
N TYR A 203 -7.59 13.72 -5.47
CA TYR A 203 -7.66 13.43 -6.90
C TYR A 203 -7.28 14.67 -7.71
N PHE A 204 -6.38 14.51 -8.68
CA PHE A 204 -5.94 15.56 -9.59
C PHE A 204 -6.25 15.14 -11.03
N ASP A 205 -6.76 16.07 -11.86
CA ASP A 205 -6.98 15.79 -13.29
C ASP A 205 -5.67 15.42 -13.99
N SER A 206 -4.60 16.15 -13.67
CA SER A 206 -3.23 15.89 -14.10
C SER A 206 -2.25 16.70 -13.25
N LEU A 207 -1.00 16.25 -13.23
CA LEU A 207 0.14 16.97 -12.65
C LEU A 207 1.17 17.23 -13.74
N ASP A 208 1.77 18.41 -13.68
CA ASP A 208 2.85 18.86 -14.54
C ASP A 208 4.12 19.09 -13.71
N GLN A 209 5.11 19.78 -14.27
CA GLN A 209 6.35 20.12 -13.58
C GLN A 209 6.16 21.12 -12.44
N ARG A 210 5.02 21.79 -12.35
CA ARG A 210 4.76 22.76 -11.29
C ARG A 210 4.48 22.02 -9.99
N GLU A 211 5.21 22.39 -8.96
CA GLU A 211 5.03 21.85 -7.64
C GLU A 211 3.73 22.35 -7.01
N LEU A 212 2.93 21.42 -6.48
CA LEU A 212 1.69 21.69 -5.76
C LEU A 212 1.85 21.17 -4.33
N CYS A 213 1.51 22.00 -3.34
CA CYS A 213 1.68 21.68 -1.93
C CYS A 213 0.36 21.85 -1.15
N PRO A 214 -0.62 20.94 -1.30
CA PRO A 214 -1.77 20.90 -0.40
C PRO A 214 -1.35 20.70 1.05
N THR A 215 -2.00 21.43 1.96
CA THR A 215 -1.86 21.23 3.41
C THR A 215 -3.04 20.44 3.93
N ILE A 216 -2.77 19.28 4.52
CA ILE A 216 -3.76 18.40 5.13
C ILE A 216 -3.66 18.53 6.65
N SER A 217 -4.81 18.67 7.31
CA SER A 217 -4.90 18.74 8.77
C SER A 217 -5.50 17.46 9.35
N ALA A 218 -4.99 17.05 10.50
CA ALA A 218 -5.48 15.90 11.26
C ALA A 218 -5.42 16.19 12.76
N PHE A 219 -6.29 15.54 13.53
CA PHE A 219 -6.30 15.65 15.00
C PHE A 219 -6.10 14.28 15.65
N ARG A 220 -5.56 14.30 16.87
CA ARG A 220 -5.25 13.10 17.65
C ARG A 220 -6.53 12.58 18.33
N THR A 221 -7.03 11.44 17.88
CA THR A 221 -8.16 10.73 18.49
C THR A 221 -7.72 9.75 19.56
N HIS A 222 -6.53 9.16 19.40
CA HIS A 222 -5.98 8.18 20.34
C HIS A 222 -4.52 8.47 20.65
N LYS A 223 -4.15 8.33 21.91
CA LYS A 223 -2.76 8.44 22.36
C LYS A 223 -2.02 7.13 22.02
N VAL A 224 -1.08 7.20 21.08
CA VAL A 224 -0.26 6.04 20.67
C VAL A 224 1.23 6.40 20.75
N ALA A 225 2.02 5.62 21.49
CA ALA A 225 3.47 5.80 21.61
C ALA A 225 4.21 4.92 20.61
N LYS A 226 5.49 5.25 20.36
CA LYS A 226 6.37 4.51 19.44
C LYS A 226 5.76 4.36 18.04
N GLN A 227 5.08 5.41 17.58
CA GLN A 227 4.50 5.46 16.24
C GLN A 227 5.58 5.23 15.19
N LYS A 228 5.24 4.44 14.17
CA LYS A 228 6.07 4.30 12.97
C LYS A 228 5.79 5.47 12.01
N PRO A 229 6.75 5.81 11.12
CA PRO A 229 6.52 6.78 10.06
C PRO A 229 5.30 6.42 9.22
N ALA A 230 4.50 7.42 8.86
CA ALA A 230 3.29 7.24 8.06
C ALA A 230 3.60 7.45 6.56
N PRO A 231 2.99 6.68 5.66
CA PRO A 231 3.25 6.79 4.23
C PRO A 231 2.42 7.90 3.58
N VAL A 232 3.03 8.58 2.62
CA VAL A 232 2.34 9.33 1.57
C VAL A 232 2.68 8.69 0.24
N VAL A 233 1.67 8.45 -0.59
CA VAL A 233 1.81 7.78 -1.88
C VAL A 233 1.16 8.64 -2.95
N ILE A 234 1.82 8.81 -4.08
CA ILE A 234 1.22 9.41 -5.27
C ILE A 234 1.44 8.50 -6.48
N TYR A 235 0.42 8.32 -7.30
CA TYR A 235 0.49 7.46 -8.48
C TYR A 235 -0.38 7.97 -9.63
N ASP A 236 0.00 7.61 -10.86
CA ASP A 236 -0.83 7.78 -12.06
C ASP A 236 -1.89 6.67 -12.08
N TYR A 237 -3.17 7.05 -12.10
CA TYR A 237 -4.29 6.13 -11.94
C TYR A 237 -4.41 5.09 -13.05
N TYR A 238 -3.94 5.41 -14.26
CA TYR A 238 -4.00 4.50 -15.40
C TYR A 238 -2.69 3.73 -15.61
N ASP A 239 -1.59 4.18 -15.01
CA ASP A 239 -0.27 3.54 -15.09
C ASP A 239 0.42 3.50 -13.72
N ASN A 240 0.05 2.52 -12.89
CA ASN A 240 0.65 2.35 -11.55
C ASN A 240 2.14 1.96 -11.55
N SER A 241 2.81 1.83 -12.71
CA SER A 241 4.28 1.78 -12.74
C SER A 241 4.90 3.11 -12.28
N ARG A 242 4.11 4.19 -12.39
CA ARG A 242 4.48 5.56 -12.05
C ARG A 242 3.96 5.87 -10.65
N ILE A 243 4.76 5.51 -9.66
CA ILE A 243 4.41 5.67 -8.25
C ILE A 243 5.59 6.27 -7.49
N ALA A 244 5.31 7.23 -6.61
CA ALA A 244 6.25 7.73 -5.61
C ALA A 244 5.68 7.50 -4.22
N ARG A 245 6.52 7.09 -3.28
CA ARG A 245 6.16 6.90 -1.88
C ARG A 245 7.24 7.51 -1.01
N GLN A 246 6.81 8.30 -0.05
CA GLN A 246 7.67 8.87 0.96
C GLN A 246 7.04 8.66 2.33
N PHE A 247 7.87 8.52 3.36
CA PHE A 247 7.41 8.43 4.73
C PHE A 247 7.72 9.72 5.47
N TYR A 248 6.85 10.11 6.40
CA TYR A 248 7.06 11.24 7.31
C TYR A 248 6.82 10.81 8.76
N GLU A 249 7.46 11.52 9.69
CA GLU A 249 7.25 11.33 11.13
C GLU A 249 6.25 12.38 11.65
N GLY A 250 5.22 11.93 12.37
CA GLY A 250 4.28 12.82 13.04
C GLY A 250 4.77 13.32 14.40
N PRO A 251 3.90 14.00 15.17
CA PRO A 251 4.21 14.46 16.52
C PRO A 251 4.56 13.28 17.43
N LYS A 252 5.74 13.31 18.03
CA LYS A 252 6.22 12.20 18.87
C LYS A 252 5.48 12.20 20.21
N ALA A 253 4.82 11.07 20.51
CA ALA A 253 4.33 10.78 21.85
C ALA A 253 5.27 9.82 22.57
N SER A 254 5.72 10.20 23.78
CA SER A 254 6.50 9.31 24.63
C SER A 254 5.57 8.41 25.45
N LEU A 255 6.07 7.27 25.94
CA LEU A 255 5.29 6.38 26.80
C LEU A 255 4.79 7.10 28.07
N CYS A 256 5.56 8.06 28.56
CA CYS A 256 5.22 8.85 29.74
C CYS A 256 4.08 9.85 29.51
N ASP A 257 3.78 10.19 28.26
CA ASP A 257 2.68 11.09 27.91
C ASP A 257 1.33 10.35 27.80
N ILE A 258 1.38 9.01 27.86
CA ILE A 258 0.25 8.12 27.61
C ILE A 258 -0.10 7.28 28.82
N CYS A 259 0.91 6.76 29.53
CA CYS A 259 0.68 5.91 30.68
C CYS A 259 -0.03 6.67 31.80
N GLU A 260 -0.88 5.99 32.54
CA GLU A 260 -1.60 6.53 33.69
C GLU A 260 -1.19 5.78 34.95
N ASN A 261 -0.85 6.52 36.01
CA ASN A 261 -0.60 6.00 37.35
C ASN A 261 0.38 4.80 37.37
N GLU A 262 -0.09 3.64 37.81
CA GLU A 262 0.69 2.42 38.07
C GLU A 262 1.21 1.75 36.78
N ASP A 263 0.65 2.10 35.61
CA ASP A 263 1.12 1.59 34.31
C ASP A 263 2.38 2.30 33.81
N CYS A 264 2.74 3.44 34.43
CA CYS A 264 3.97 4.16 34.11
C CYS A 264 5.19 3.51 34.78
N SER A 265 6.21 3.21 33.98
CA SER A 265 7.53 2.85 34.54
C SER A 265 8.08 3.98 35.41
N GLU A 266 8.84 3.66 36.47
CA GLU A 266 9.46 4.63 37.39
C GLU A 266 10.27 5.74 36.68
N ALA A 267 10.76 5.49 35.47
CA ALA A 267 11.45 6.45 34.61
C ALA A 267 10.60 7.67 34.21
N CYS A 268 9.27 7.57 34.23
CA CYS A 268 8.37 8.67 33.91
C CYS A 268 8.19 9.65 35.09
N SER A 269 8.29 9.16 36.33
CA SER A 269 8.10 9.94 37.57
C SER A 269 9.22 10.94 37.85
N ILE A 270 10.39 10.79 37.22
CA ILE A 270 11.54 11.68 37.40
C ILE A 270 11.42 12.96 36.53
N LYS A 271 10.71 12.89 35.40
CA LYS A 271 10.54 14.05 34.48
C LYS A 271 9.53 15.08 35.01
N SER A 272 8.46 14.63 35.66
CA SER A 272 7.42 15.49 36.22
C SER A 272 7.92 16.37 37.40
N GLN A 273 8.97 15.95 38.11
CA GLN A 273 9.59 16.77 39.17
C GLN A 273 10.54 17.85 38.64
N LYS A 274 11.16 17.64 37.47
CA LYS A 274 12.15 18.58 36.91
C LYS A 274 11.53 19.77 36.16
N GLN A 275 10.30 19.62 35.66
CA GLN A 275 9.53 20.74 35.07
C GLN A 275 8.86 21.65 36.10
N ARG A 276 8.68 21.17 37.35
CA ARG A 276 8.04 21.95 38.41
C ARG A 276 9.02 22.85 39.18
N SER A 277 10.33 22.67 39.00
CA SER A 277 11.37 23.39 39.73
C SER A 277 12.05 24.53 38.94
N SER A 278 11.66 24.77 37.68
CA SER A 278 12.27 25.80 36.83
C SER A 278 11.60 27.18 36.88
N ASP A 279 10.69 27.43 37.82
CA ASP A 279 10.03 28.73 37.97
C ASP A 279 10.44 29.40 39.30
N SER A 280 11.25 30.47 39.20
CA SER A 280 11.67 31.48 40.23
C SER A 280 13.15 31.45 40.73
N PRO A 281 13.76 32.61 41.08
CA PRO A 281 15.03 33.02 40.43
C PRO A 281 16.31 33.10 41.30
N SER A 282 17.44 32.92 40.60
CA SER A 282 18.81 33.47 40.75
C SER A 282 19.53 33.49 42.11
N ARG A 283 20.69 32.80 42.16
CA ARG A 283 21.97 33.28 42.73
C ARG A 283 23.16 32.43 42.20
N GLU A 284 24.12 33.09 41.56
CA GLU A 284 25.47 32.58 41.23
C GLU A 284 26.48 33.00 42.33
N PRO A 285 27.77 32.56 42.31
CA PRO A 285 28.33 31.26 41.90
C PRO A 285 29.39 30.75 42.91
N THR A 286 29.81 29.48 42.82
CA THR A 286 31.19 29.08 43.24
C THR A 286 31.74 27.92 42.40
N VAL A 287 33.04 28.04 42.13
CA VAL A 287 33.91 27.29 41.22
C VAL A 287 34.34 25.93 41.80
N GLY A 288 34.51 24.90 40.96
CA GLY A 288 35.21 23.67 41.33
C GLY A 288 35.33 22.61 40.21
N ASN A 289 36.46 22.63 39.50
CA ASN A 289 37.22 21.59 38.77
C ASN A 289 36.55 20.27 38.29
N GLY A 290 36.76 19.95 37.00
CA GLY A 290 36.61 18.60 36.39
C GLY A 290 37.71 17.60 36.79
N PRO A 291 37.94 16.45 36.11
CA PRO A 291 37.51 16.00 34.76
C PRO A 291 36.74 14.63 34.80
N THR A 292 36.25 13.97 33.73
CA THR A 292 36.98 13.34 32.60
C THR A 292 35.98 12.68 31.64
N LEU A 293 36.34 12.67 30.35
CA LEU A 293 35.60 12.14 29.20
C LEU A 293 35.83 10.63 29.03
N GLN A 294 34.78 9.83 28.81
CA GLN A 294 34.90 8.51 28.17
C GLN A 294 33.80 8.31 27.13
N SER A 295 34.21 8.17 25.87
CA SER A 295 33.35 7.85 24.73
C SER A 295 33.10 6.34 24.67
N GLY A 296 31.84 5.93 24.75
CA GLY A 296 31.40 4.56 24.45
C GLY A 296 30.55 4.54 23.18
N SER A 297 31.15 4.16 22.05
CA SER A 297 30.44 3.83 20.81
C SER A 297 29.72 2.49 20.98
N GLN A 298 28.38 2.48 20.93
CA GLN A 298 27.61 1.24 20.74
C GLN A 298 26.94 1.24 19.37
N THR A 299 27.50 0.43 18.48
CA THR A 299 26.90 0.02 17.21
C THR A 299 25.75 -0.96 17.48
N ALA A 300 24.51 -0.54 17.25
CA ALA A 300 23.35 -1.44 17.24
C ALA A 300 23.25 -2.13 15.87
N ARG A 301 23.44 -3.46 15.84
CA ARG A 301 23.13 -4.30 14.69
C ARG A 301 21.62 -4.56 14.67
N VAL A 302 20.94 -4.03 13.65
CA VAL A 302 19.52 -4.35 13.37
C VAL A 302 19.49 -5.51 12.38
N SER A 303 19.06 -6.68 12.84
CA SER A 303 18.80 -7.84 11.98
C SER A 303 17.41 -7.73 11.38
N PHE A 304 17.33 -7.74 10.04
CA PHE A 304 16.08 -7.72 9.28
C PHE A 304 15.57 -9.14 9.06
N PHE A 305 14.34 -9.43 9.51
CA PHE A 305 13.57 -10.60 9.10
C PHE A 305 12.48 -10.15 8.14
N ALA A 306 12.60 -10.51 6.86
CA ALA A 306 11.56 -10.35 5.86
C ALA A 306 10.64 -11.57 5.89
N PHE A 307 9.38 -11.37 6.29
CA PHE A 307 8.33 -12.37 6.11
C PHE A 307 7.67 -12.16 4.74
N LEU A 308 7.83 -13.14 3.84
CA LEU A 308 7.07 -13.25 2.60
C LEU A 308 5.81 -14.08 2.89
N LEU A 309 4.63 -13.53 2.63
CA LEU A 309 3.39 -14.29 2.55
C LEU A 309 3.01 -14.42 1.07
N THR A 310 3.05 -15.64 0.57
CA THR A 310 2.65 -15.98 -0.80
C THR A 310 1.33 -16.73 -0.75
N THR A 311 0.34 -16.30 -1.55
CA THR A 311 -1.01 -16.88 -1.57
C THR A 311 -1.31 -17.38 -2.97
N VAL A 312 -1.68 -18.65 -3.14
CA VAL A 312 -2.13 -19.18 -4.44
C VAL A 312 -3.63 -18.94 -4.52
N LEU A 313 -4.04 -18.25 -5.59
CA LEU A 313 -5.41 -17.91 -5.91
C LEU A 313 -5.85 -18.76 -7.10
N VAL A 314 -6.84 -19.64 -6.96
CA VAL A 314 -7.44 -20.32 -8.12
C VAL A 314 -8.77 -19.62 -8.38
N ALA A 315 -8.81 -18.72 -9.37
CA ALA A 315 -10.01 -17.98 -9.74
C ALA A 315 -10.39 -18.26 -11.19
N ILE A 316 -11.55 -18.92 -11.39
CA ILE A 316 -12.13 -19.20 -12.71
C ILE A 316 -13.39 -18.36 -12.86
N PHE A 317 -13.54 -17.74 -14.02
CA PHE A 317 -14.72 -16.95 -14.42
C PHE A 317 -15.39 -17.66 -15.60
N HIS A 318 -16.73 -17.67 -15.59
CA HIS A 318 -17.58 -18.01 -16.73
C HIS A 318 -17.71 -16.82 -17.68
#